data_AF-A0A6N3QTW3-F1
#
_entry.id   AF-A0A6N3QTW3-F1
#
_cell.length_a   1.000
_cell.length_b   1.000
_cell.length_c   1.000
_cell.angle_alpha   90.00
_cell.angle_beta   90.00
_cell.angle_gamma   90.00
#
_symmetry.space_group_name_H-M   'P 1'
#
loop_
_entity.id
_entity.type
_entity.pdbx_description
1 polymer ?
#
loop_
_entity_poly.entity_id
_entity_poly.type
_entity_poly.pdbx_seq_one_letter_code
_entity_poly.pdbx_strand_id
1 'polypeptide(L)'
;MTLSFVTRWRDELPETYTALSPTPLNNARLIWHNIELANTLSIPSSLFKNGAGVWGGEALLPGMSPLAQVYSGHQFGVWAGQLGDGRGILLGEQLLADGTTMDWHLKGAGLTPYSRMGDGRAVLRSTIRESLASEAMHYLGIPTTRALSIVTSDSPVYRETAEPGAMLMRVAP
;
A
#
# COMPACT_ATOMS: atom_id res chain seq x y z
N MET A 1 -9.75 19.07 8.16
CA MET A 1 -8.39 19.31 7.63
C MET A 1 -8.27 18.58 6.31
N THR A 2 -7.58 19.17 5.34
CA THR A 2 -7.30 18.54 4.04
C THR A 2 -6.02 17.73 4.18
N LEU A 3 -6.00 16.50 3.68
CA LEU A 3 -4.79 15.70 3.62
C LEU A 3 -3.75 16.42 2.73
N SER A 4 -2.50 16.46 3.19
CA SER A 4 -1.38 17.04 2.45
C SER A 4 -0.37 15.95 2.13
N PHE A 5 0.06 15.88 0.87
CA PHE A 5 1.06 14.93 0.41
C PHE A 5 2.28 15.68 -0.15
N VAL A 6 3.46 15.21 0.19
CA VAL A 6 4.76 15.67 -0.32
C VAL A 6 5.35 14.61 -1.23
N THR A 7 6.41 14.97 -1.95
CA THR A 7 7.04 14.14 -2.98
C THR A 7 8.55 14.00 -2.74
N ARG A 8 8.97 13.91 -1.47
CA ARG A 8 10.39 13.87 -1.07
C ARG A 8 11.12 12.71 -1.72
N TRP A 9 10.60 11.47 -1.66
CA TRP A 9 11.23 10.32 -2.31
C TRP A 9 11.39 10.56 -3.82
N ARG A 10 10.33 11.05 -4.46
CA ARG A 10 10.32 11.31 -5.91
C ARG A 10 11.37 12.34 -6.32
N ASP A 11 11.48 13.43 -5.54
CA ASP A 11 12.23 14.62 -5.91
C ASP A 11 13.68 14.58 -5.40
N GLU A 12 13.91 13.99 -4.22
CA GLU A 12 15.21 13.93 -3.56
C GLU A 12 16.00 12.66 -3.90
N LEU A 13 15.32 11.58 -4.32
CA LEU A 13 15.93 10.30 -4.71
C LEU A 13 15.58 9.92 -6.16
N PRO A 14 15.98 10.72 -7.17
CA PRO A 14 15.79 10.36 -8.57
C PRO A 14 16.52 9.04 -8.90
N GLU A 15 16.05 8.35 -9.94
CA GLU A 15 16.59 7.04 -10.39
C GLU A 15 16.39 5.87 -9.41
N THR A 16 15.76 6.09 -8.25
CA THR A 16 15.46 5.04 -7.27
C THR A 16 14.04 4.45 -7.41
N TYR A 17 13.32 4.83 -8.46
CA TYR A 17 11.93 4.41 -8.66
C TYR A 17 11.51 4.46 -10.13
N THR A 18 10.33 3.90 -10.41
CA THR A 18 9.58 4.17 -11.63
C THR A 18 8.23 4.77 -11.26
N ALA A 19 7.85 5.89 -11.92
CA ALA A 19 6.53 6.49 -11.74
C ALA A 19 5.46 5.65 -12.47
N LEU A 20 4.40 5.27 -11.75
CA LEU A 20 3.28 4.50 -12.30
C LEU A 20 2.06 4.56 -11.38
N SER A 21 0.87 4.51 -11.96
CA SER A 21 -0.38 4.46 -11.20
C SER A 21 -0.79 3.03 -10.83
N PRO A 22 -1.57 2.84 -9.74
CA PRO A 22 -2.23 1.58 -9.46
C PRO A 22 -3.13 1.12 -10.61
N THR A 23 -3.26 -0.20 -10.75
CA THR A 23 -4.24 -0.85 -11.62
C THR A 23 -5.38 -1.41 -10.75
N PRO A 24 -6.60 -0.83 -10.79
CA PRO A 24 -7.73 -1.30 -10.00
C PRO A 24 -8.07 -2.79 -10.16
N LEU A 25 -8.79 -3.33 -9.20
CA LEU A 25 -9.40 -4.66 -9.25
C LEU A 25 -10.88 -4.56 -9.69
N ASN A 26 -11.47 -5.67 -10.12
CA ASN A 26 -12.88 -5.71 -10.52
C ASN A 26 -13.79 -5.70 -9.28
N ASN A 27 -14.75 -4.78 -9.24
CA ASN A 27 -15.76 -4.68 -8.19
C ASN A 27 -15.14 -4.60 -6.78
N ALA A 28 -14.13 -3.74 -6.63
CA ALA A 28 -13.39 -3.62 -5.40
C ALA A 28 -14.26 -3.02 -4.28
N ARG A 29 -14.13 -3.54 -3.07
CA ARG A 29 -14.94 -3.14 -1.90
C ARG A 29 -14.07 -3.02 -0.66
N LEU A 30 -14.18 -1.90 0.03
CA LEU A 30 -13.61 -1.72 1.36
C LEU A 30 -14.31 -2.66 2.35
N ILE A 31 -13.56 -3.56 2.98
CA ILE A 31 -14.11 -4.52 3.96
C ILE A 31 -13.67 -4.22 5.39
N TRP A 32 -12.60 -3.45 5.57
CA TRP A 32 -12.10 -3.03 6.87
C TRP A 32 -11.25 -1.77 6.74
N HIS A 33 -11.30 -0.91 7.74
CA HIS A 33 -10.33 0.17 7.93
C HIS A 33 -10.05 0.40 9.42
N ASN A 34 -8.89 0.97 9.70
CA ASN A 34 -8.40 1.24 11.03
C ASN A 34 -8.82 2.64 11.49
N ILE A 35 -9.85 2.71 12.34
CA ILE A 35 -10.41 3.97 12.82
C ILE A 35 -9.40 4.76 13.65
N GLU A 36 -8.67 4.08 14.55
CA GLU A 36 -7.69 4.75 15.43
C GLU A 36 -6.54 5.35 14.61
N LEU A 37 -5.97 4.56 13.69
CA LEU A 37 -4.92 5.05 12.81
C LEU A 37 -5.43 6.17 11.88
N ALA A 38 -6.64 6.05 11.35
CA ALA A 38 -7.23 7.10 10.52
C ALA A 38 -7.39 8.42 11.29
N ASN A 39 -7.81 8.36 12.57
CA ASN A 39 -7.89 9.53 13.43
C ASN A 39 -6.51 10.14 13.69
N THR A 40 -5.50 9.32 13.99
CA THR A 40 -4.11 9.78 14.16
C THR A 40 -3.57 10.47 12.90
N LEU A 41 -3.88 9.92 11.73
CA LEU A 41 -3.50 10.50 10.43
C LEU A 41 -4.44 11.62 9.97
N SER A 42 -5.42 12.04 10.78
CA SER A 42 -6.40 13.08 10.44
C SER A 42 -7.17 12.82 9.14
N ILE A 43 -7.45 11.56 8.83
CA ILE A 43 -8.17 11.12 7.62
C ILE A 43 -9.68 11.30 7.84
N PRO A 44 -10.38 12.10 7.03
CA PRO A 44 -11.81 12.28 7.19
C PRO A 44 -12.58 11.00 6.90
N SER A 45 -13.57 10.68 7.75
CA SER A 45 -14.40 9.46 7.61
C SER A 45 -15.13 9.35 6.26
N SER A 46 -15.32 10.48 5.55
CA SER A 46 -15.93 10.51 4.23
C SER A 46 -15.11 9.73 3.18
N LEU A 47 -13.78 9.65 3.33
CA LEU A 47 -12.93 8.90 2.40
C LEU A 47 -13.12 7.38 2.47
N PHE A 48 -13.67 6.87 3.57
CA PHE A 48 -13.96 5.43 3.74
C PHE A 48 -15.39 5.07 3.30
N LYS A 49 -16.13 6.01 2.73
CA LYS A 49 -17.48 5.80 2.19
C LYS A 49 -17.44 5.76 0.66
N ASN A 50 -18.50 5.21 0.05
CA ASN A 50 -18.76 5.24 -1.39
C ASN A 50 -17.78 4.45 -2.28
N GLY A 51 -17.41 3.23 -1.87
CA GLY A 51 -16.63 2.30 -2.71
C GLY A 51 -15.22 2.05 -2.20
N ALA A 52 -14.32 1.56 -3.07
CA ALA A 52 -12.94 1.30 -2.71
C ALA A 52 -12.06 2.56 -2.83
N GLY A 53 -12.28 3.41 -3.84
CA GLY A 53 -11.63 4.73 -3.94
C GLY A 53 -10.11 4.64 -3.87
N VAL A 54 -9.47 5.51 -3.09
CA VAL A 54 -8.00 5.49 -2.90
C VAL A 54 -7.49 4.18 -2.30
N TRP A 55 -8.31 3.50 -1.49
CA TRP A 55 -7.95 2.24 -0.84
C TRP A 55 -7.87 1.06 -1.82
N GLY A 56 -8.58 1.14 -2.94
CA GLY A 56 -8.55 0.16 -4.03
C GLY A 56 -7.71 0.59 -5.24
N GLY A 57 -7.00 1.71 -5.13
CA GLY A 57 -6.24 2.28 -6.26
C GLY A 57 -7.12 2.85 -7.37
N GLU A 58 -8.40 3.15 -7.10
CA GLU A 58 -9.38 3.68 -8.08
C GLU A 58 -9.31 5.21 -8.22
N ALA A 59 -8.73 5.89 -7.24
CA ALA A 59 -8.56 7.33 -7.22
C ALA A 59 -7.24 7.70 -6.53
N LEU A 60 -6.68 8.85 -6.91
CA LEU A 60 -5.57 9.47 -6.21
C LEU A 60 -6.04 10.73 -5.51
N LEU A 61 -5.49 10.99 -4.33
CA LEU A 61 -5.74 12.23 -3.61
C LEU A 61 -4.83 13.35 -4.13
N PRO A 62 -5.24 14.62 -4.05
CA PRO A 62 -4.39 15.74 -4.46
C PRO A 62 -3.01 15.68 -3.77
N GLY A 63 -1.95 15.83 -4.56
CA GLY A 63 -0.56 15.77 -4.10
C GLY A 63 0.09 14.38 -4.15
N MET A 64 -0.69 13.30 -4.26
CA MET A 64 -0.13 11.96 -4.49
C MET A 64 0.60 11.90 -5.83
N SER A 65 1.78 11.27 -5.83
CA SER A 65 2.60 11.06 -7.02
C SER A 65 3.14 9.63 -7.00
N PRO A 66 2.32 8.65 -7.42
CA PRO A 66 2.62 7.25 -7.17
C PRO A 66 3.89 6.74 -7.87
N LEU A 67 4.64 5.91 -7.15
CA LEU A 67 5.88 5.31 -7.63
C LEU A 67 6.09 3.89 -7.07
N ALA A 68 6.83 3.07 -7.79
CA ALA A 68 7.37 1.81 -7.29
C ALA A 68 8.89 1.96 -7.12
N GLN A 69 9.40 1.64 -5.93
CA GLN A 69 10.82 1.78 -5.61
C GLN A 69 11.62 0.59 -6.15
N VAL A 70 12.86 0.84 -6.57
CA VAL A 70 13.84 -0.22 -6.87
C VAL A 70 14.67 -0.52 -5.64
N TYR A 71 14.91 -1.80 -5.39
CA TYR A 71 15.88 -2.27 -4.41
C TYR A 71 16.38 -3.66 -4.80
N SER A 72 17.38 -4.16 -4.10
CA SER A 72 17.95 -5.50 -4.27
C SER A 72 18.09 -6.17 -2.91
N GLY A 73 18.52 -7.43 -2.85
CA GLY A 73 18.77 -8.06 -1.56
C GLY A 73 19.28 -9.49 -1.61
N HIS A 74 19.70 -9.98 -0.45
CA HIS A 74 20.01 -11.39 -0.26
C HIS A 74 18.74 -12.13 0.17
N GLN A 75 18.36 -13.17 -0.56
CA GLN A 75 17.24 -14.05 -0.20
C GLN A 75 17.81 -15.41 0.18
N PHE A 76 17.49 -15.88 1.39
CA PHE A 76 17.99 -17.16 1.91
C PHE A 76 19.54 -17.27 1.88
N GLY A 77 20.23 -16.17 2.15
CA GLY A 77 21.70 -16.11 2.19
C GLY A 77 22.39 -15.95 0.82
N VAL A 78 21.64 -15.86 -0.28
CA VAL A 78 22.18 -15.73 -1.65
C VAL A 78 21.76 -14.40 -2.25
N TRP A 79 22.66 -13.74 -2.98
CA TRP A 79 22.34 -12.52 -3.73
C TRP A 79 21.27 -12.79 -4.79
N ALA A 80 20.11 -12.14 -4.66
CA ALA A 80 18.96 -12.36 -5.55
C ALA A 80 18.92 -11.42 -6.75
N GLY A 81 19.92 -10.53 -6.89
CA GLY A 81 19.89 -9.46 -7.88
C GLY A 81 18.82 -8.42 -7.58
N GLN A 82 18.30 -7.82 -8.65
CA GLN A 82 17.27 -6.79 -8.57
C GLN A 82 15.95 -7.37 -8.05
N LEU A 83 15.40 -6.68 -7.05
CA LEU A 83 14.05 -6.83 -6.53
C LEU A 83 13.27 -5.54 -6.87
N GLY A 84 12.74 -4.85 -5.86
CA GLY A 84 11.88 -3.68 -6.02
C GLY A 84 10.44 -3.97 -5.63
N ASP A 85 9.63 -2.93 -5.67
CA ASP A 85 8.21 -2.96 -5.37
C ASP A 85 7.43 -3.72 -6.45
N GLY A 86 7.52 -5.04 -6.43
CA GLY A 86 6.95 -5.89 -7.49
C GLY A 86 5.43 -6.10 -7.44
N ARG A 87 4.77 -5.61 -6.40
CA ARG A 87 3.30 -5.67 -6.23
C ARG A 87 2.77 -4.57 -5.31
N GLY A 88 3.55 -3.52 -5.13
CA GLY A 88 3.27 -2.43 -4.20
C GLY A 88 3.58 -1.12 -4.88
N ILE A 89 2.91 -0.06 -4.46
CA ILE A 89 3.15 1.30 -4.97
C ILE A 89 3.11 2.24 -3.77
N LEU A 90 4.14 3.06 -3.59
CA LEU A 90 4.07 4.23 -2.72
C LEU A 90 3.17 5.26 -3.43
N LEU A 91 1.96 5.48 -2.93
CA LEU A 91 1.04 6.46 -3.51
C LEU A 91 1.50 7.89 -3.26
N GLY A 92 2.09 8.12 -2.09
CA GLY A 92 2.61 9.40 -1.68
C GLY A 92 2.99 9.39 -0.21
N GLU A 93 3.56 10.50 0.22
CA GLU A 93 4.07 10.73 1.57
C GLU A 93 3.20 11.77 2.25
N GLN A 94 2.36 11.37 3.21
CA GLN A 94 1.47 12.29 3.90
C GLN A 94 2.25 13.14 4.92
N LEU A 95 2.20 14.47 4.78
CA LEU A 95 2.72 15.39 5.78
C LEU A 95 1.67 15.65 6.87
N LEU A 96 2.01 15.34 8.12
CA LEU A 96 1.16 15.55 9.29
C LEU A 96 1.39 16.94 9.91
N ALA A 97 0.43 17.38 10.73
CA ALA A 97 0.45 18.70 11.36
C ALA A 97 1.62 18.90 12.35
N ASP A 98 2.17 17.81 12.88
CA ASP A 98 3.35 17.80 13.74
C ASP A 98 4.68 17.83 12.95
N GLY A 99 4.62 17.89 11.62
CA GLY A 99 5.77 17.91 10.72
C GLY A 99 6.33 16.52 10.40
N THR A 100 5.79 15.44 10.98
CA THR A 100 6.17 14.09 10.59
C THR A 100 5.57 13.72 9.24
N THR A 101 6.17 12.73 8.58
CA THR A 101 5.71 12.25 7.28
C THR A 101 5.46 10.75 7.36
N MET A 102 4.40 10.29 6.67
CA MET A 102 4.00 8.90 6.66
C MET A 102 3.74 8.43 5.22
N ASP A 103 4.45 7.40 4.79
CA ASP A 103 4.24 6.70 3.54
C ASP A 103 2.86 6.05 3.47
N TRP A 104 2.21 6.18 2.31
CA TRP A 104 1.01 5.42 1.95
C TRP A 104 1.36 4.39 0.89
N HIS A 105 1.69 3.18 1.32
CA HIS A 105 2.10 2.09 0.43
C HIS A 105 0.93 1.13 0.16
N LEU A 106 0.42 1.14 -1.07
CA LEU A 106 -0.69 0.28 -1.49
C LEU A 106 -0.16 -1.07 -1.98
N LYS A 107 -0.26 -2.10 -1.15
CA LYS A 107 0.08 -3.47 -1.50
C LYS A 107 -1.03 -4.11 -2.33
N GLY A 108 -0.69 -4.83 -3.39
CA GLY A 108 -1.62 -5.45 -4.34
C GLY A 108 -2.05 -4.52 -5.49
N ALA A 109 -1.40 -3.36 -5.61
CA ALA A 109 -1.77 -2.27 -6.52
C ALA A 109 -1.61 -2.59 -8.02
N GLY A 110 -1.05 -3.74 -8.40
CA GLY A 110 -0.88 -4.15 -9.79
C GLY A 110 0.58 -4.39 -10.16
N LEU A 111 0.79 -4.64 -11.47
CA LEU A 111 2.11 -4.89 -12.03
C LEU A 111 2.95 -3.62 -12.01
N THR A 112 4.26 -3.81 -11.83
CA THR A 112 5.29 -2.78 -11.88
C THR A 112 6.47 -3.30 -12.71
N PRO A 113 7.43 -2.45 -13.12
CA PRO A 113 8.67 -2.92 -13.73
C PRO A 113 9.46 -3.93 -12.88
N TYR A 114 9.13 -4.02 -11.58
CA TYR A 114 9.80 -4.88 -10.60
C TYR A 114 9.02 -6.16 -10.26
N SER A 115 7.89 -6.44 -10.93
CA SER A 115 7.05 -7.62 -10.66
C SER A 115 7.72 -8.97 -10.95
N ARG A 116 8.79 -8.98 -11.76
CA ARG A 116 9.46 -10.20 -12.22
C ARG A 116 8.42 -11.16 -12.83
N MET A 117 8.31 -12.37 -12.29
CA MET A 117 7.35 -13.39 -12.75
C MET A 117 6.01 -13.35 -11.99
N GLY A 118 5.83 -12.41 -11.07
CA GLY A 118 4.60 -12.26 -10.29
C GLY A 118 3.53 -11.45 -11.03
N ASP A 119 2.28 -11.57 -10.59
CA ASP A 119 1.11 -10.89 -11.18
C ASP A 119 0.85 -9.47 -10.63
N GLY A 120 1.70 -8.99 -9.71
CA GLY A 120 1.50 -7.70 -9.07
C GLY A 120 0.33 -7.65 -8.07
N ARG A 121 -0.28 -8.79 -7.73
CA ARG A 121 -1.48 -8.86 -6.87
C ARG A 121 -1.21 -9.42 -5.49
N ALA A 122 -2.04 -8.99 -4.54
CA ALA A 122 -2.20 -9.64 -3.24
C ALA A 122 -3.54 -10.38 -3.19
N VAL A 123 -3.61 -11.40 -2.34
CA VAL A 123 -4.82 -12.20 -2.09
C VAL A 123 -5.40 -11.84 -0.74
N LEU A 124 -6.71 -12.01 -0.57
CA LEU A 124 -7.44 -11.62 0.63
C LEU A 124 -6.86 -12.21 1.93
N ARG A 125 -6.49 -13.50 1.93
CA ARG A 125 -5.87 -14.12 3.13
C ARG A 125 -4.56 -13.43 3.53
N SER A 126 -3.80 -12.92 2.57
CA SER A 126 -2.51 -12.26 2.84
C SER A 126 -2.72 -10.88 3.43
N THR A 127 -3.70 -10.11 2.94
CA THR A 127 -3.96 -8.75 3.43
C THR A 127 -4.55 -8.76 4.82
N ILE A 128 -5.46 -9.70 5.11
CA ILE A 128 -6.02 -9.91 6.46
C ILE A 128 -4.92 -10.27 7.46
N ARG A 129 -4.07 -11.26 7.14
CA ARG A 129 -2.99 -11.69 8.05
C ARG A 129 -1.98 -10.59 8.33
N GLU A 130 -1.59 -9.82 7.31
CA GLU A 130 -0.68 -8.69 7.49
C GLU A 130 -1.31 -7.61 8.38
N SER A 131 -2.57 -7.24 8.15
CA SER A 131 -3.28 -6.29 9.01
C SER A 131 -3.33 -6.73 10.47
N LEU A 132 -3.73 -7.98 10.73
CA LEU A 132 -3.81 -8.52 12.10
C LEU A 132 -2.43 -8.52 12.78
N ALA A 133 -1.39 -8.96 12.08
CA ALA A 133 -0.04 -9.02 12.64
C ALA A 133 0.55 -7.62 12.86
N SER A 134 0.40 -6.71 11.89
CA SER A 134 0.83 -5.31 12.00
C SER A 134 0.24 -4.63 13.22
N GLU A 135 -1.07 -4.72 13.40
CA GLU A 135 -1.73 -4.04 14.51
C GLU A 135 -1.48 -4.75 15.85
N ALA A 136 -1.42 -6.08 15.88
CA ALA A 136 -1.03 -6.82 17.09
C ALA A 136 0.37 -6.42 17.57
N MET A 137 1.35 -6.34 16.68
CA MET A 137 2.71 -5.91 17.02
C MET A 137 2.72 -4.47 17.58
N HIS A 138 1.93 -3.57 16.98
CA HIS A 138 1.81 -2.19 17.46
C HIS A 138 1.27 -2.14 18.89
N TYR A 139 0.17 -2.83 19.19
CA TYR A 139 -0.42 -2.85 20.54
C TYR A 139 0.43 -3.62 21.56
N LEU A 140 1.32 -4.50 21.11
CA LEU A 140 2.36 -5.11 21.95
C LEU A 140 3.56 -4.17 22.23
N GLY A 141 3.56 -2.95 21.68
CA GLY A 141 4.65 -1.99 21.85
C GLY A 141 5.89 -2.31 21.00
N ILE A 142 5.75 -3.14 19.95
CA ILE A 142 6.86 -3.52 19.08
C ILE A 142 6.81 -2.66 17.81
N PRO A 143 7.91 -1.99 17.42
CA PRO A 143 7.98 -1.21 16.19
C PRO A 143 7.57 -2.04 14.96
N THR A 144 6.65 -1.51 14.17
CA THR A 144 6.03 -2.20 13.04
C THR A 144 5.40 -1.20 12.08
N THR A 145 5.26 -1.58 10.81
CA THR A 145 4.39 -0.88 9.87
C THR A 145 2.93 -1.05 10.27
N ARG A 146 2.09 -0.05 10.00
CA ARG A 146 0.68 -0.03 10.37
C ARG A 146 -0.23 -0.38 9.19
N ALA A 147 -1.38 -0.98 9.49
CA ALA A 147 -2.38 -1.34 8.48
C ALA A 147 -3.58 -0.38 8.57
N LEU A 148 -3.86 0.34 7.50
CA LEU A 148 -4.91 1.36 7.46
C LEU A 148 -6.22 0.86 6.87
N SER A 149 -6.19 0.06 5.79
CA SER A 149 -7.41 -0.45 5.16
C SER A 149 -7.18 -1.74 4.37
N ILE A 150 -8.24 -2.54 4.26
CA ILE A 150 -8.28 -3.73 3.39
C ILE A 150 -9.44 -3.58 2.40
N VAL A 151 -9.10 -3.78 1.13
CA VAL A 151 -10.05 -3.89 0.03
C VAL A 151 -10.02 -5.32 -0.52
N THR A 152 -11.18 -5.88 -0.80
CA THR A 152 -11.33 -7.15 -1.55
C THR A 152 -11.98 -6.90 -2.90
N SER A 153 -12.04 -7.90 -3.77
CA SER A 153 -12.58 -7.77 -5.13
C SER A 153 -13.07 -9.11 -5.69
N ASP A 154 -13.73 -9.04 -6.84
CA ASP A 154 -14.14 -10.23 -7.62
C ASP A 154 -13.03 -10.68 -8.59
N SER A 155 -11.87 -10.01 -8.63
CA SER A 155 -10.76 -10.41 -9.49
C SER A 155 -10.13 -11.71 -8.98
N PRO A 156 -10.09 -12.79 -9.80
CA PRO A 156 -9.42 -14.01 -9.42
C PRO A 156 -7.90 -13.81 -9.48
N VAL A 157 -7.21 -14.23 -8.43
CA VAL A 157 -5.74 -14.26 -8.33
C VAL A 157 -5.33 -15.70 -8.06
N TYR A 158 -4.48 -16.24 -8.92
CA TYR A 158 -4.09 -17.65 -8.86
C TYR A 158 -2.84 -17.84 -8.00
N ARG A 159 -2.96 -18.66 -6.95
CA ARG A 159 -1.84 -19.18 -6.14
C ARG A 159 -1.91 -20.70 -6.17
N GLU A 160 -1.92 -21.37 -5.02
CA GLU A 160 -2.24 -22.80 -4.94
C GLU A 160 -3.70 -23.07 -5.35
N THR A 161 -4.59 -22.10 -5.10
CA THR A 161 -5.99 -22.08 -5.55
C THR A 161 -6.34 -20.72 -6.14
N ALA A 162 -7.49 -20.60 -6.81
CA ALA A 162 -8.04 -19.29 -7.14
C ALA A 162 -8.49 -18.58 -5.85
N GLU A 163 -8.05 -17.34 -5.65
CA GLU A 163 -8.35 -16.53 -4.47
C GLU A 163 -8.85 -15.14 -4.87
N PRO A 164 -9.65 -14.46 -4.03
CA PRO A 164 -10.02 -13.08 -4.27
C PRO A 164 -8.81 -12.16 -4.21
N GLY A 165 -8.63 -11.35 -5.24
CA GLY A 165 -7.70 -10.24 -5.24
C GLY A 165 -8.03 -9.26 -4.12
N ALA A 166 -7.00 -8.71 -3.51
CA ALA A 166 -7.15 -7.75 -2.42
C ALA A 166 -6.02 -6.72 -2.43
N MET A 167 -6.28 -5.59 -1.77
CA MET A 167 -5.28 -4.58 -1.50
C MET A 167 -5.23 -4.24 -0.01
N LEU A 168 -4.05 -3.83 0.46
CA LEU A 168 -3.81 -3.34 1.81
C LEU A 168 -3.14 -1.97 1.72
N MET A 169 -3.73 -0.95 2.35
CA MET A 169 -3.04 0.31 2.59
C MET A 169 -2.14 0.18 3.81
N ARG A 170 -0.83 0.18 3.60
CA ARG A 170 0.19 0.13 4.66
C ARG A 170 0.77 1.52 4.91
N VAL A 171 0.99 1.84 6.18
CA VAL A 171 1.52 3.14 6.62
C VAL A 171 2.81 2.96 7.43
N ALA A 172 3.83 3.77 7.15
CA ALA A 172 5.11 3.79 7.84
C ALA A 172 5.77 5.18 7.73
N PRO A 173 6.70 5.57 8.63
CA PRO A 173 7.44 6.83 8.53
C PRO A 173 8.44 6.89 7.35
#